data_AF-A0A963IJP9-F1
#
_entry.id   AF-A0A963IJP9-F1
#
_cell.length_a   1.000
_cell.length_b   1.000
_cell.length_c   1.000
_cell.angle_alpha   90.00
_cell.angle_beta   90.00
_cell.angle_gamma   90.00
#
_symmetry.space_group_name_H-M   'P 1'
#
loop_
_entity.id
_entity.type
_entity.pdbx_description
1 polymer ?
#
loop_
_entity_poly.entity_id
_entity_poly.type
_entity_poly.pdbx_seq_one_letter_code
_entity_poly.pdbx_strand_id
1 'polypeptide(L)'
;WPAMVATGLLAFIAAWNEFLFALTFTLSTEARTVPVAIALISTAGGFELPWGRIMAASVIVTLPLVALVVVFQRRIVAGLSAGAVKG
;
A
#
# COMPACT_ATOMS: atom_id res chain seq x y z
N TRP A 1 -2.99 8.09 23.36
CA TRP A 1 -2.04 7.24 22.61
C TRP A 1 -2.70 6.32 21.57
N PRO A 2 -3.77 5.54 21.87
CA PRO A 2 -4.38 4.61 20.89
C PRO A 2 -4.84 5.29 19.60
N ALA A 3 -5.41 6.50 19.73
CA ALA A 3 -5.84 7.31 18.58
C ALA A 3 -4.68 7.69 17.64
N MET A 4 -3.51 8.06 18.16
CA MET A 4 -2.35 8.40 17.33
C MET A 4 -1.84 7.19 16.53
N VAL A 5 -1.89 6.00 17.12
CA VAL A 5 -1.51 4.74 16.45
C VAL A 5 -2.52 4.42 15.33
N ALA A 6 -3.81 4.59 15.59
CA ALA A 6 -4.85 4.39 14.58
C ALA A 6 -4.74 5.40 13.43
N THR A 7 -4.58 6.69 13.72
CA THR A 7 -4.40 7.74 12.72
C THR A 7 -3.13 7.52 11.90
N GLY A 8 -2.00 7.18 12.54
CA GLY A 8 -0.75 6.90 11.85
C GLY A 8 -0.84 5.69 10.92
N LEU A 9 -1.54 4.64 11.34
CA LEU A 9 -1.78 3.48 10.49
C LEU A 9 -2.66 3.82 9.28
N LEU A 10 -3.77 4.54 9.49
CA LEU A 10 -4.64 4.96 8.40
C LEU A 10 -3.92 5.89 7.41
N ALA A 11 -3.11 6.82 7.92
CA ALA A 11 -2.28 7.70 7.11
C ALA A 11 -1.23 6.91 6.30
N PHE A 12 -0.60 5.89 6.90
CA PHE A 12 0.32 5.01 6.19
C PHE A 12 -0.39 4.24 5.07
N ILE A 13 -1.54 3.63 5.36
CA ILE A 13 -2.33 2.87 4.37
C ILE A 13 -2.75 3.78 3.21
N ALA A 14 -3.18 5.01 3.50
CA ALA A 14 -3.54 5.98 2.49
C ALA A 14 -2.33 6.36 1.61
N ALA A 15 -1.20 6.72 2.23
CA ALA A 15 0.01 7.10 1.50
C ALA A 15 0.60 5.94 0.68
N TRP A 16 0.53 4.70 1.19
CA TRP A 16 1.05 3.52 0.51
C TRP A 16 0.22 3.11 -0.71
N ASN A 17 -1.11 3.30 -0.65
CA ASN A 17 -2.01 3.01 -1.77
C ASN A 17 -2.12 4.15 -2.78
N GLU A 18 -1.52 5.31 -2.48
CA GLU A 18 -1.67 6.47 -3.34
C GLU A 18 -0.92 6.29 -4.68
N PHE A 19 -1.70 6.09 -5.74
CA PHE A 19 -1.21 5.77 -7.07
C PHE A 19 -1.17 6.98 -8.00
N LEU A 20 -2.22 7.82 -8.00
CA LEU A 20 -2.39 8.88 -9.00
C LEU A 20 -1.39 10.01 -8.78
N PHE A 21 -1.20 10.43 -7.54
CA PHE A 21 -0.19 11.43 -7.21
C PHE A 21 1.21 10.91 -7.52
N ALA A 22 1.50 9.67 -7.16
CA ALA A 22 2.80 9.08 -7.45
C ALA A 22 3.06 8.99 -8.96
N LEU A 23 2.10 8.50 -9.76
CA LEU A 23 2.25 8.40 -11.21
C LEU A 23 2.51 9.75 -11.87
N THR A 24 1.86 10.81 -11.36
CA THR A 24 1.93 12.16 -11.94
C THR A 24 3.23 12.87 -11.57
N PHE A 25 3.68 12.75 -10.32
CA PHE A 25 4.80 13.54 -9.80
C PHE A 25 6.14 12.78 -9.80
N THR A 26 6.15 11.45 -9.91
CA THR A 26 7.38 10.63 -9.88
C THR A 26 7.89 10.31 -11.29
N LEU A 27 8.54 11.30 -11.89
CA LEU A 27 9.04 11.21 -13.27
C LEU A 27 10.32 10.36 -13.39
N SER A 28 11.19 10.40 -12.39
CA SER A 28 12.44 9.61 -12.36
C SER A 28 12.23 8.22 -11.78
N THR A 29 12.97 7.23 -12.30
CA THR A 29 12.88 5.83 -11.85
C THR A 29 13.19 5.66 -10.36
N GLU A 30 14.07 6.52 -9.80
CA GLU A 30 14.49 6.49 -8.40
C GLU A 30 13.41 7.02 -7.44
N ALA A 31 12.51 7.88 -7.91
CA ALA A 31 11.45 8.47 -7.11
C ALA A 31 10.12 7.70 -7.21
N ARG A 32 10.02 6.69 -8.09
CA ARG A 32 8.78 5.95 -8.31
C ARG A 32 8.39 5.12 -7.10
N THR A 33 7.12 5.22 -6.72
CA THR A 33 6.55 4.32 -5.71
C THR A 33 6.37 2.93 -6.30
N VAL A 34 6.36 1.92 -5.44
CA VAL A 34 6.28 0.52 -5.89
C VAL A 34 5.04 0.22 -6.75
N PRO A 35 3.83 0.73 -6.42
CA PRO A 35 2.65 0.55 -7.28
C PRO A 35 2.82 1.13 -8.70
N VAL A 36 3.46 2.30 -8.81
CA VAL A 36 3.76 2.93 -10.11
C VAL A 36 4.79 2.14 -10.88
N ALA A 37 5.85 1.68 -10.22
CA ALA A 37 6.88 0.86 -10.84
C ALA A 37 6.30 -0.44 -11.42
N ILE A 38 5.33 -1.08 -10.73
CA ILE A 38 4.63 -2.28 -11.20
C ILE A 38 3.77 -1.98 -12.43
N ALA A 39 3.01 -0.88 -12.40
CA ALA A 39 2.16 -0.49 -13.53
C ALA A 39 2.97 -0.18 -14.81
N LEU A 40 4.23 0.21 -14.65
CA LEU A 40 5.15 0.50 -15.75
C LEU A 40 6.00 -0.72 -16.18
N ILE A 41 5.79 -1.90 -15.57
CA ILE A 41 6.42 -3.14 -16.03
C ILE A 41 5.90 -3.43 -17.44
N SER A 42 6.75 -3.19 -18.42
CA SER A 42 6.54 -3.54 -19.82
C SER A 42 7.69 -4.41 -20.31
N THR A 43 7.38 -5.38 -21.17
CA THR A 43 8.39 -6.21 -21.82
C THR A 43 8.97 -5.45 -23.01
N ALA A 44 10.28 -5.56 -23.23
CA ALA A 44 11.04 -4.88 -24.30
C ALA A 44 10.61 -5.22 -25.75
N GLY A 45 9.49 -5.93 -25.94
CA GLY A 45 8.92 -6.27 -27.24
C GLY A 45 7.45 -5.89 -27.42
N GLY A 46 6.75 -5.36 -26.42
CA GLY A 46 5.36 -4.88 -26.56
C GLY A 46 4.28 -5.92 -26.86
N PHE A 47 4.63 -7.16 -27.21
CA PHE A 47 3.68 -8.20 -27.63
C PHE A 47 3.12 -9.06 -26.48
N GLU A 48 3.77 -9.06 -25.31
CA GLU A 48 3.29 -9.81 -24.14
C GLU A 48 3.41 -9.00 -22.85
N LEU A 49 2.29 -8.86 -22.14
CA LEU A 49 2.30 -8.38 -20.75
C LEU A 49 2.87 -9.49 -19.86
N PRO A 50 3.91 -9.22 -19.06
CA PRO A 50 4.54 -10.22 -18.20
C PRO A 50 3.70 -10.40 -16.92
N TRP A 51 2.52 -11.00 -17.05
CA TRP A 51 1.57 -11.21 -15.95
C TRP A 51 2.22 -11.87 -14.74
N GLY A 52 3.11 -12.84 -14.94
CA GLY A 52 3.84 -13.48 -13.83
C GLY A 52 4.68 -12.49 -13.02
N ARG A 53 5.37 -11.55 -13.67
CA ARG A 53 6.17 -10.53 -12.97
C ARG A 53 5.28 -9.52 -12.25
N ILE A 54 4.19 -9.09 -12.89
CA ILE A 54 3.23 -8.16 -12.31
C ILE A 54 2.60 -8.79 -11.06
N MET A 55 2.12 -10.03 -11.14
CA MET A 55 1.49 -10.73 -10.02
C MET A 55 2.47 -11.00 -8.87
N ALA A 56 3.71 -11.42 -9.17
CA ALA A 56 4.74 -11.61 -8.15
C ALA A 56 5.06 -10.30 -7.42
N ALA A 57 5.18 -9.19 -8.16
CA ALA A 57 5.40 -7.88 -7.58
C ALA A 57 4.20 -7.41 -6.74
N SER A 58 2.97 -7.65 -7.18
CA SER A 58 1.75 -7.34 -6.42
C SER A 58 1.70 -8.08 -5.08
N VAL A 59 2.12 -9.34 -5.03
CA VAL A 59 2.22 -10.11 -3.77
C VAL A 59 3.25 -9.45 -2.84
N ILE A 60 4.42 -9.10 -3.36
CA ILE A 60 5.48 -8.45 -2.56
C ILE A 60 5.03 -7.10 -2.01
N VAL A 61 4.31 -6.28 -2.81
CA VAL A 61 3.77 -4.98 -2.36
C VAL A 61 2.69 -5.14 -1.29
N THR A 62 1.96 -6.24 -1.31
CA THR A 62 0.91 -6.52 -0.33
C THR A 62 1.49 -6.94 1.04
N LEU A 63 2.66 -7.60 1.06
CA LEU A 63 3.31 -8.07 2.29
C LEU A 63 3.48 -7.00 3.39
N PRO A 64 4.02 -5.79 3.14
CA PRO A 64 4.20 -4.79 4.19
C PRO A 64 2.88 -4.31 4.80
N LEU A 65 1.81 -4.19 3.99
CA LEU A 65 0.46 -3.89 4.49
C LEU A 65 -0.05 -5.00 5.40
N VAL A 66 0.09 -6.27 4.97
CA VAL A 66 -0.31 -7.43 5.77
C VAL A 66 0.50 -7.49 7.07
N ALA A 67 1.81 -7.26 7.03
CA ALA A 67 2.67 -7.25 8.19
C ALA A 67 2.24 -6.17 9.20
N LEU A 68 1.95 -4.96 8.74
CA LEU A 68 1.42 -3.89 9.58
C LEU A 68 0.08 -4.28 10.21
N VAL A 69 -0.84 -4.84 9.43
CA VAL A 69 -2.12 -5.33 9.97
C VAL A 69 -1.86 -6.39 11.03
N VAL A 70 -0.98 -7.37 10.81
CA VAL A 70 -0.69 -8.43 11.79
C VAL A 70 -0.09 -7.86 13.09
N VAL A 71 0.78 -6.84 13.00
CA VAL A 71 1.36 -6.18 14.18
C VAL A 71 0.33 -5.35 14.93
N PHE A 72 -0.56 -4.65 14.22
CA PHE A 72 -1.48 -3.67 14.82
C PHE A 72 -2.93 -4.17 14.99
N GLN A 73 -3.30 -5.34 14.46
CA GLN A 73 -4.66 -5.90 14.46
C GLN A 73 -5.35 -5.81 15.82
N ARG A 74 -4.66 -6.15 16.90
CA ARG A 74 -5.22 -6.09 18.26
C ARG A 74 -5.58 -4.67 18.69
N ARG A 75 -4.78 -3.68 18.30
CA ARG A 75 -5.01 -2.25 18.60
C ARG A 75 -6.06 -1.63 17.68
N ILE A 76 -6.10 -2.05 16.41
CA ILE A 76 -7.13 -1.63 15.45
C ILE A 76 -8.50 -2.09 15.92
N VAL A 77 -8.64 -3.38 16.27
CA VAL A 77 -9.90 -3.96 16.76
C VAL A 77 -10.34 -3.28 18.06
N ALA A 78 -9.42 -3.10 19.01
CA ALA A 78 -9.72 -2.40 20.27
C ALA A 78 -10.16 -0.93 20.06
N GLY A 79 -9.53 -0.23 19.10
CA GLY A 79 -9.88 1.15 18.74
C GLY A 79 -11.24 1.27 18.04
N LEU A 80 -11.57 0.36 17.12
CA LEU A 80 -12.89 0.30 16.48
C LEU A 80 -13.99 0.03 17.50
N SER A 81 -13.79 -0.95 18.40
CA SER A 81 -14.78 -1.28 19.42
C SER A 81 -14.98 -0.13 20.42
N ALA A 82 -13.93 0.55 20.86
CA ALA A 82 -14.05 1.68 21.78
C ALA A 82 -14.75 2.91 21.17
N GLY A 83 -14.68 3.08 19.86
CA GLY A 83 -15.44 4.11 19.12
C GLY A 83 -16.91 3.73 18.91
N ALA A 84 -17.20 2.44 18.70
CA ALA A 84 -18.55 1.94 18.46
C ALA A 84 -19.48 1.99 19.70
N VAL A 85 -18.94 1.96 20.93
CA VAL A 85 -19.76 2.04 22.17
C VAL A 85 -20.05 3.48 22.62
N LYS A 86 -19.53 4.50 21.93
CA LYS A 86 -19.83 5.92 22.20
C LYS A 86 -20.86 6.53 21.25
N GLY A 87 -21.43 5.71 20.35
CA GLY A 87 -22.61 6.04 19.54
C GLY A 87 -23.88 5.58 20.23
#